data_AF-A0AB36VF02-F1
#
_entry.id   AF-A0AB36VF02-F1
#
_cell.length_a   1.000
_cell.length_b   1.000
_cell.length_c   1.000
_cell.angle_alpha   90.00
_cell.angle_beta   90.00
_cell.angle_gamma   90.00
#
_symmetry.space_group_name_H-M   'P 1'
#
loop_
_entity.id
_entity.type
_entity.pdbx_description
1 polymer ?
#
loop_
_entity_poly.entity_id
_entity_poly.type
_entity_poly.pdbx_seq_one_letter_code
_entity_poly.pdbx_strand_id
1 'polypeptide(L)'
;MTVFNVSNINGVPFESNIIPKGNSNRPAYAMSPKYITVHTTENTDAGANARQHAKFVNNGGGSAGVSWHFTVDDTRIVQHLPINENGWHAGDGASGTGNRQSIGIETCENSDGNFEKALANVAKLVKFLMANTGIGLGNVVPHQRWSGKYCPRPILNRTGGFDGFKKMVEGSTNTGGNTIAPPTSENGKDAGTQGLGIAYIDGSNINLRNAPSTSGSVLRKLNSGESYIVWSEKDGWLNLGGDQWVYGDPSYITFARRNTGNAGKLVVVKVDELWVYSSADWNDKEKTVKKGEAFTIVDELMVNGSKMYKCKYFYITASPSFVGVK
;
A
#
# COMPACT_ATOMS: atom_id res chain seq x y z
N MET A 1 -6.15 0.66 32.58
CA MET A 1 -5.48 1.61 31.66
C MET A 1 -4.80 0.77 30.60
N THR A 2 -5.05 1.00 29.32
CA THR A 2 -4.33 0.26 28.27
C THR A 2 -3.81 1.21 27.19
N VAL A 3 -3.23 2.31 27.66
CA VAL A 3 -2.18 3.02 26.93
C VAL A 3 -0.92 2.18 27.10
N PHE A 4 -0.28 1.79 26.00
CA PHE A 4 0.95 1.03 26.07
C PHE A 4 2.12 1.95 26.41
N ASN A 5 2.99 1.51 27.32
CA ASN A 5 4.21 2.21 27.70
C ASN A 5 5.43 1.40 27.22
N VAL A 6 5.65 1.43 25.91
CA VAL A 6 6.75 0.73 25.23
C VAL A 6 7.43 1.69 24.27
N SER A 7 8.73 1.54 24.04
CA SER A 7 9.46 2.36 23.05
C SER A 7 9.30 1.84 21.62
N ASN A 8 8.96 0.56 21.46
CA ASN A 8 8.71 -0.08 20.19
C ASN A 8 7.81 -1.32 20.36
N ILE A 9 7.15 -1.73 19.27
CA ILE A 9 6.40 -2.98 19.16
C ILE A 9 7.01 -3.79 18.03
N ASN A 10 7.60 -4.94 18.35
CA ASN A 10 8.20 -5.87 17.39
C ASN A 10 9.18 -5.17 16.39
N GLY A 11 10.01 -4.27 16.93
CA GLY A 11 11.00 -3.50 16.17
C GLY A 11 10.45 -2.26 15.46
N VAL A 12 9.17 -1.92 15.62
CA VAL A 12 8.56 -0.70 15.09
C VAL A 12 8.49 0.36 16.19
N PRO A 13 9.13 1.54 16.03
CA PRO A 13 9.01 2.63 16.98
C PRO A 13 7.56 2.93 17.37
N PHE A 14 7.32 3.10 18.67
CA PHE A 14 5.99 3.33 19.22
C PHE A 14 5.94 4.67 19.93
N GLU A 15 4.87 5.42 19.68
CA GLU A 15 4.58 6.70 20.32
C GLU A 15 3.16 6.68 20.90
N SER A 16 3.02 7.26 22.10
CA SER A 16 1.71 7.53 22.66
C SER A 16 1.38 9.01 22.48
N ASN A 17 0.24 9.31 21.85
CA ASN A 17 -0.27 10.66 21.66
C ASN A 17 -1.79 10.65 21.86
N ILE A 18 -2.20 10.49 23.13
CA ILE A 18 -3.59 10.23 23.50
C ILE A 18 -4.44 11.50 23.38
N ILE A 19 -5.58 11.38 22.71
CA ILE A 19 -6.60 12.44 22.60
C ILE A 19 -6.99 12.90 24.01
N PRO A 20 -7.00 14.20 24.33
CA PRO A 20 -7.37 14.70 25.65
C PRO A 20 -8.75 14.21 26.10
N LYS A 21 -8.90 13.95 27.40
CA LYS A 21 -10.22 13.69 27.98
C LYS A 21 -11.11 14.92 27.78
N GLY A 22 -12.38 14.70 27.43
CA GLY A 22 -13.34 15.77 27.19
C GLY A 22 -13.46 16.21 25.72
N ASN A 23 -12.52 15.83 24.85
CA ASN A 23 -12.72 16.00 23.41
C ASN A 23 -13.93 15.20 22.93
N SER A 24 -14.73 15.78 22.04
CA SER A 24 -15.96 15.16 21.50
C SER A 24 -15.71 13.85 20.77
N ASN A 25 -14.56 13.70 20.11
CA ASN A 25 -14.15 12.47 19.44
C ASN A 25 -13.48 11.45 20.38
N ARG A 26 -13.36 11.73 21.68
CA ARG A 26 -12.99 10.75 22.71
C ARG A 26 -14.21 10.42 23.57
N PRO A 27 -15.09 9.51 23.14
CA PRO A 27 -16.33 9.17 23.86
C PRO A 27 -16.08 8.54 25.23
N ALA A 28 -14.93 7.88 25.41
CA ALA A 28 -14.50 7.26 26.67
C ALA A 28 -15.49 6.23 27.26
N TYR A 29 -16.36 5.62 26.43
CA TYR A 29 -17.13 4.48 26.92
C TYR A 29 -16.19 3.31 27.16
N ALA A 30 -16.36 2.64 28.31
CA ALA A 30 -15.60 1.45 28.64
C ALA A 30 -15.76 0.38 27.55
N MET A 31 -14.64 -0.24 27.19
CA MET A 31 -14.55 -1.30 26.19
C MET A 31 -13.70 -2.44 26.71
N SER A 32 -14.20 -3.67 26.56
CA SER A 32 -13.38 -4.89 26.61
C SER A 32 -13.29 -5.40 25.17
N PRO A 33 -12.15 -5.19 24.49
CA PRO A 33 -12.07 -5.44 23.06
C PRO A 33 -12.20 -6.93 22.75
N LYS A 34 -13.06 -7.25 21.77
CA LYS A 34 -13.25 -8.62 21.24
C LYS A 34 -12.76 -8.75 19.81
N TYR A 35 -12.57 -7.63 19.12
CA TYR A 35 -12.17 -7.54 17.72
C TYR A 35 -11.03 -6.55 17.52
N ILE A 36 -10.32 -6.71 16.40
CA ILE A 36 -9.39 -5.70 15.88
C ILE A 36 -9.87 -5.33 14.49
N THR A 37 -10.12 -4.05 14.25
CA THR A 37 -10.61 -3.52 12.97
C THR A 37 -9.49 -2.79 12.26
N VAL A 38 -9.13 -3.27 11.06
CA VAL A 38 -8.09 -2.65 10.23
C VAL A 38 -8.73 -1.76 9.17
N HIS A 39 -8.18 -0.56 9.04
CA HIS A 39 -8.56 0.49 8.10
C HIS A 39 -7.35 0.91 7.27
N THR A 40 -7.62 1.66 6.20
CA THR A 40 -6.63 2.43 5.47
C THR A 40 -7.12 3.86 5.37
N THR A 41 -6.18 4.81 5.50
CA THR A 41 -6.50 6.23 5.67
C THR A 41 -7.20 6.88 4.47
N GLU A 42 -7.11 6.28 3.28
CA GLU A 42 -7.54 6.85 2.00
C GLU A 42 -6.90 8.21 1.68
N ASN A 43 -5.86 8.59 2.44
CA ASN A 43 -5.16 9.85 2.31
C ASN A 43 -3.76 9.60 1.72
N THR A 44 -3.64 9.89 0.42
CA THR A 44 -2.39 9.72 -0.32
C THR A 44 -1.50 10.96 -0.31
N ASP A 45 -1.89 12.04 0.36
CA ASP A 45 -1.13 13.28 0.37
C ASP A 45 0.25 13.08 1.01
N ALA A 46 1.27 13.72 0.43
CA ALA A 46 2.60 13.69 0.99
C ALA A 46 2.58 14.26 2.42
N GLY A 47 3.21 13.55 3.36
CA GLY A 47 3.24 13.92 4.77
C GLY A 47 2.02 13.48 5.59
N ALA A 48 1.01 12.83 5.00
CA ALA A 48 -0.14 12.25 5.72
C ALA A 48 0.21 10.97 6.52
N ASN A 49 1.31 11.01 7.28
CA ASN A 49 1.85 9.91 8.07
C ASN A 49 1.15 9.75 9.44
N ALA A 50 1.63 8.85 10.30
CA ALA A 50 0.97 8.54 11.56
C ALA A 50 0.94 9.70 12.55
N ARG A 51 2.00 10.53 12.58
CA ARG A 51 2.03 11.74 13.41
C ARG A 51 1.07 12.81 12.92
N GLN A 52 0.90 12.94 11.60
CA GLN A 52 -0.06 13.88 11.05
C GLN A 52 -1.50 13.50 11.39
N HIS A 53 -1.83 12.21 11.33
CA HIS A 53 -3.12 11.70 11.80
C HIS A 53 -3.30 11.87 13.31
N ALA A 54 -2.25 11.73 14.11
CA ALA A 54 -2.30 12.02 15.55
C ALA A 54 -2.69 13.49 15.82
N LYS A 55 -2.15 14.45 15.05
CA LYS A 55 -2.56 15.87 15.15
C LYS A 55 -4.04 16.03 14.76
N PHE A 56 -4.48 15.39 13.68
CA PHE A 56 -5.86 15.46 13.21
C PHE A 56 -6.88 15.01 14.27
N VAL A 57 -6.66 13.84 14.89
CA VAL A 57 -7.59 13.32 15.91
C VAL A 57 -7.48 14.09 17.24
N ASN A 58 -6.31 14.64 17.58
CA ASN A 58 -6.20 15.56 18.73
C ASN A 58 -6.96 16.87 18.52
N ASN A 59 -7.07 17.32 17.27
CA ASN A 59 -7.85 18.49 16.85
C ASN A 59 -9.33 18.14 16.56
N GLY A 60 -9.86 17.10 17.19
CA GLY A 60 -11.29 16.77 17.16
C GLY A 60 -11.72 15.82 16.04
N GLY A 61 -10.81 15.35 15.17
CA GLY A 61 -11.15 14.34 14.17
C GLY A 61 -12.08 14.84 13.06
N GLY A 62 -11.97 16.13 12.71
CA GLY A 62 -12.78 16.76 11.67
C GLY A 62 -14.26 16.93 12.05
N SER A 63 -15.09 17.32 11.08
CA SER A 63 -16.51 17.60 11.31
C SER A 63 -17.32 16.37 11.75
N ALA A 64 -16.87 15.18 11.37
CA ALA A 64 -17.49 13.90 11.75
C ALA A 64 -17.11 13.43 13.15
N GLY A 65 -16.13 14.06 13.82
CA GLY A 65 -15.72 13.68 15.17
C GLY A 65 -15.12 12.28 15.26
N VAL A 66 -14.38 11.84 14.24
CA VAL A 66 -13.88 10.46 14.17
C VAL A 66 -12.68 10.23 15.08
N SER A 67 -12.51 8.97 15.51
CA SER A 67 -11.38 8.54 16.31
C SER A 67 -11.16 7.04 16.24
N TRP A 68 -9.90 6.63 16.40
CA TRP A 68 -9.45 5.24 16.39
C TRP A 68 -8.22 5.10 17.29
N HIS A 69 -7.83 3.87 17.59
CA HIS A 69 -6.83 3.60 18.62
C HIS A 69 -5.40 3.79 18.13
N PHE A 70 -5.09 3.39 16.91
CA PHE A 70 -3.72 3.46 16.37
C PHE A 70 -3.69 3.96 14.93
N THR A 71 -2.67 4.75 14.59
CA THR A 71 -2.26 4.94 13.19
C THR A 71 -0.86 4.40 13.00
N VAL A 72 -0.63 3.73 11.87
CA VAL A 72 0.63 3.09 11.54
C VAL A 72 1.10 3.58 10.17
N ASP A 73 2.35 4.04 10.11
CA ASP A 73 3.05 4.33 8.87
C ASP A 73 4.25 3.38 8.70
N ASP A 74 5.06 3.61 7.68
CA ASP A 74 6.24 2.79 7.36
C ASP A 74 7.40 2.97 8.34
N THR A 75 7.33 3.94 9.25
CA THR A 75 8.36 4.26 10.22
C THR A 75 7.95 4.02 11.67
N ARG A 76 6.65 4.09 12.03
CA ARG A 76 6.20 4.05 13.42
C ARG A 76 4.73 3.67 13.60
N ILE A 77 4.37 3.45 14.86
CA ILE A 77 3.00 3.31 15.37
C ILE A 77 2.72 4.47 16.34
N VAL A 78 1.56 5.12 16.21
CA VAL A 78 1.09 6.13 17.17
C VAL A 78 -0.24 5.70 17.77
N GLN A 79 -0.35 5.67 19.10
CA GLN A 79 -1.60 5.38 19.82
C GLN A 79 -2.33 6.67 20.19
N HIS A 80 -3.64 6.74 19.90
CA HIS A 80 -4.48 7.91 20.14
C HIS A 80 -5.56 7.69 21.20
N LEU A 81 -5.96 6.44 21.44
CA LEU A 81 -6.95 6.08 22.46
C LEU A 81 -6.46 4.89 23.30
N PRO A 82 -6.76 4.85 24.61
CA PRO A 82 -6.60 3.63 25.41
C PRO A 82 -7.46 2.50 24.83
N ILE A 83 -6.95 1.27 24.74
CA ILE A 83 -7.73 0.16 24.15
C ILE A 83 -8.86 -0.34 25.06
N ASN A 84 -8.99 0.20 26.27
CA ASN A 84 -10.11 -0.01 27.19
C ASN A 84 -11.21 1.06 27.05
N GLU A 85 -11.07 1.97 26.09
CA GLU A 85 -12.06 2.97 25.69
C GLU A 85 -12.41 2.76 24.21
N ASN A 86 -13.65 3.06 23.82
CA ASN A 86 -14.10 2.95 22.44
C ASN A 86 -13.65 4.15 21.57
N GLY A 87 -13.69 3.99 20.25
CA GLY A 87 -13.54 5.08 19.27
C GLY A 87 -14.70 5.12 18.27
N TRP A 88 -14.74 6.14 17.43
CA TRP A 88 -15.71 6.28 16.34
C TRP A 88 -15.05 6.10 14.98
N HIS A 89 -15.05 4.86 14.48
CA HIS A 89 -14.35 4.49 13.23
C HIS A 89 -15.08 3.46 12.37
N ALA A 90 -15.96 2.63 12.92
CA ALA A 90 -16.52 1.46 12.24
C ALA A 90 -17.82 1.74 11.47
N GLY A 91 -18.39 2.93 11.60
CA GLY A 91 -19.59 3.33 10.86
C GLY A 91 -20.87 2.58 11.22
N ASP A 92 -20.90 1.83 12.32
CA ASP A 92 -22.02 0.98 12.74
C ASP A 92 -22.84 1.58 13.91
N GLY A 93 -22.78 2.90 14.07
CA GLY A 93 -23.54 3.66 15.07
C GLY A 93 -22.95 3.62 16.49
N ALA A 94 -23.63 4.28 17.43
CA ALA A 94 -23.15 4.47 18.80
C ALA A 94 -23.15 3.19 19.66
N SER A 95 -23.91 2.17 19.24
CA SER A 95 -24.07 0.90 19.95
C SER A 95 -23.56 -0.30 19.13
N GLY A 96 -23.00 -0.08 17.94
CA GLY A 96 -22.51 -1.14 17.07
C GLY A 96 -21.25 -1.83 17.62
N THR A 97 -21.12 -3.12 17.32
CA THR A 97 -20.02 -3.97 17.79
C THR A 97 -18.65 -3.47 17.34
N GLY A 98 -18.53 -2.96 16.12
CA GLY A 98 -17.30 -2.39 15.59
C GLY A 98 -16.83 -1.20 16.41
N ASN A 99 -17.67 -0.18 16.60
CA ASN A 99 -17.30 0.97 17.42
C ASN A 99 -17.11 0.63 18.90
N ARG A 100 -17.90 -0.29 19.47
CA ARG A 100 -17.98 -0.50 20.93
C ARG A 100 -17.18 -1.68 21.46
N GLN A 101 -16.69 -2.56 20.61
CA GLN A 101 -15.97 -3.78 21.02
C GLN A 101 -14.74 -4.07 20.14
N SER A 102 -14.28 -3.12 19.32
CA SER A 102 -13.08 -3.31 18.50
C SER A 102 -12.01 -2.24 18.68
N ILE A 103 -10.76 -2.65 18.49
CA ILE A 103 -9.60 -1.76 18.42
C ILE A 103 -9.44 -1.34 16.95
N GLY A 104 -9.58 -0.05 16.66
CA GLY A 104 -9.39 0.52 15.31
C GLY A 104 -7.93 0.86 15.01
N ILE A 105 -7.43 0.39 13.87
CA ILE A 105 -6.07 0.64 13.37
C ILE A 105 -6.14 1.24 11.97
N GLU A 106 -5.61 2.44 11.79
CA GLU A 106 -5.44 3.10 10.49
C GLU A 106 -4.06 2.81 9.88
N THR A 107 -4.06 2.38 8.62
CA THR A 107 -2.83 2.18 7.81
C THR A 107 -2.63 3.37 6.89
N CYS A 108 -1.51 4.09 7.02
CA CYS A 108 -1.23 5.28 6.21
C CYS A 108 -1.00 4.92 4.74
N GLU A 109 -1.48 5.78 3.82
CA GLU A 109 -1.32 5.65 2.36
C GLU A 109 -0.51 6.81 1.73
N ASN A 110 0.14 7.64 2.55
CA ASN A 110 0.85 8.85 2.10
C ASN A 110 1.91 8.56 1.01
N SER A 111 1.94 9.37 -0.05
CA SER A 111 2.75 9.10 -1.24
C SER A 111 4.26 9.08 -1.02
N ASP A 112 4.73 9.75 0.03
CA ASP A 112 6.12 9.78 0.49
C ASP A 112 6.47 8.67 1.49
N GLY A 113 5.52 7.78 1.81
CA GLY A 113 5.71 6.60 2.65
C GLY A 113 5.62 5.28 1.89
N ASN A 114 6.11 4.20 2.51
CA ASN A 114 6.04 2.84 1.96
C ASN A 114 4.85 2.05 2.52
N PHE A 115 3.80 1.88 1.71
CA PHE A 115 2.57 1.19 2.15
C PHE A 115 2.79 -0.27 2.59
N GLU A 116 3.67 -1.02 1.92
CA GLU A 116 3.92 -2.43 2.30
C GLU A 116 4.63 -2.52 3.65
N LYS A 117 5.56 -1.61 3.92
CA LYS A 117 6.20 -1.53 5.23
C LYS A 117 5.22 -1.06 6.30
N ALA A 118 4.34 -0.11 5.99
CA ALA A 118 3.24 0.27 6.89
C ALA A 118 2.33 -0.92 7.19
N LEU A 119 1.98 -1.72 6.20
CA LEU A 119 1.17 -2.92 6.38
C LEU A 119 1.88 -3.99 7.22
N ALA A 120 3.17 -4.23 6.99
CA ALA A 120 3.98 -5.13 7.81
C ALA A 120 4.05 -4.65 9.27
N ASN A 121 4.16 -3.34 9.48
CA ASN A 121 4.09 -2.73 10.81
C ASN A 121 2.71 -2.92 11.45
N VAL A 122 1.62 -2.83 10.67
CA VAL A 122 0.26 -3.15 11.13
C VAL A 122 0.16 -4.62 11.52
N ALA A 123 0.70 -5.55 10.73
CA ALA A 123 0.68 -6.97 11.07
C ALA A 123 1.41 -7.26 12.40
N LYS A 124 2.56 -6.61 12.61
CA LYS A 124 3.30 -6.63 13.87
C LYS A 124 2.50 -6.08 15.05
N LEU A 125 1.80 -4.96 14.86
CA LEU A 125 0.92 -4.37 15.87
C LEU A 125 -0.27 -5.29 16.18
N VAL A 126 -0.93 -5.84 15.16
CA VAL A 126 -2.07 -6.77 15.35
C VAL A 126 -1.62 -8.00 16.15
N LYS A 127 -0.46 -8.60 15.81
CA LYS A 127 0.10 -9.74 16.55
C LYS A 127 0.35 -9.41 18.02
N PHE A 128 0.91 -8.23 18.29
CA PHE A 128 1.12 -7.73 19.65
C PHE A 128 -0.22 -7.54 20.38
N LEU A 129 -1.22 -6.93 19.75
CA LEU A 129 -2.54 -6.70 20.34
C LEU A 129 -3.25 -8.02 20.65
N MET A 130 -3.22 -9.00 19.74
CA MET A 130 -3.76 -10.34 19.95
C MET A 130 -3.15 -11.00 21.20
N ALA A 131 -1.82 -10.95 21.34
CA ALA A 131 -1.14 -11.50 22.51
C ALA A 131 -1.51 -10.80 23.83
N ASN A 132 -1.68 -9.48 23.81
CA ASN A 132 -2.01 -8.68 25.00
C ASN A 132 -3.50 -8.72 25.38
N THR A 133 -4.38 -9.13 24.48
CA THR A 133 -5.84 -9.10 24.70
C THR A 133 -6.47 -10.49 24.70
N GLY A 134 -5.79 -11.51 24.17
CA GLY A 134 -6.36 -12.83 23.93
C GLY A 134 -7.28 -12.90 22.70
N ILE A 135 -7.38 -11.83 21.90
CA ILE A 135 -8.20 -11.82 20.68
C ILE A 135 -7.57 -12.76 19.64
N GLY A 136 -8.34 -13.76 19.20
CA GLY A 136 -7.91 -14.68 18.15
C GLY A 136 -7.94 -14.06 16.75
N LEU A 137 -7.17 -14.63 15.82
CA LEU A 137 -7.03 -14.13 14.44
C LEU A 137 -8.37 -14.03 13.69
N GLY A 138 -9.33 -14.93 13.99
CA GLY A 138 -10.67 -14.90 13.42
C GLY A 138 -11.45 -13.62 13.71
N ASN A 139 -11.07 -12.89 14.77
CA ASN A 139 -11.67 -11.62 15.16
C ASN A 139 -10.85 -10.39 14.73
N VAL A 140 -9.81 -10.58 13.92
CA VAL A 140 -9.16 -9.50 13.15
C VAL A 140 -9.92 -9.32 11.85
N VAL A 141 -10.47 -8.14 11.60
CA VAL A 141 -11.44 -7.91 10.52
C VAL A 141 -11.27 -6.58 9.81
N PRO A 142 -11.71 -6.47 8.54
CA PRO A 142 -11.75 -5.18 7.84
C PRO A 142 -12.91 -4.33 8.37
N HIS A 143 -12.81 -3.01 8.20
CA HIS A 143 -13.95 -2.10 8.41
C HIS A 143 -15.20 -2.56 7.65
N GLN A 144 -15.03 -3.07 6.43
CA GLN A 144 -16.12 -3.57 5.59
C GLN A 144 -17.08 -4.53 6.31
N ARG A 145 -16.60 -5.32 7.28
CA ARG A 145 -17.46 -6.23 8.07
C ARG A 145 -18.59 -5.50 8.81
N TRP A 146 -18.36 -4.27 9.24
CA TRP A 146 -19.26 -3.55 10.13
C TRP A 146 -20.30 -2.72 9.37
N SER A 147 -19.85 -1.91 8.41
CA SER A 147 -20.68 -0.94 7.71
C SER A 147 -20.89 -1.25 6.22
N GLY A 148 -20.16 -2.24 5.67
CA GLY A 148 -20.11 -2.48 4.23
C GLY A 148 -19.19 -1.52 3.47
N LYS A 149 -18.62 -0.48 4.10
CA LYS A 149 -17.63 0.40 3.45
C LYS A 149 -16.49 -0.44 2.87
N TYR A 150 -16.11 -0.20 1.63
CA TYR A 150 -15.00 -0.90 0.97
C TYR A 150 -13.64 -0.44 1.53
N CYS A 151 -13.38 -0.77 2.79
CA CYS A 151 -12.19 -0.41 3.56
C CYS A 151 -11.75 -1.63 4.37
N PRO A 152 -10.45 -1.97 4.41
CA PRO A 152 -9.30 -1.27 3.82
C PRO A 152 -9.09 -1.62 2.34
N ARG A 153 -9.40 -0.69 1.42
CA ARG A 153 -9.44 -0.91 -0.05
C ARG A 153 -8.14 -1.52 -0.60
N PRO A 154 -6.94 -0.98 -0.31
CA PRO A 154 -5.70 -1.58 -0.79
C PRO A 154 -5.48 -3.02 -0.33
N ILE A 155 -5.97 -3.40 0.86
CA ILE A 155 -5.82 -4.78 1.39
C ILE A 155 -6.85 -5.70 0.75
N LEU A 156 -8.10 -5.26 0.64
CA LEU A 156 -9.20 -6.02 0.02
C LEU A 156 -8.94 -6.30 -1.47
N ASN A 157 -8.27 -5.38 -2.18
CA ASN A 157 -7.90 -5.54 -3.58
C ASN A 157 -6.73 -6.51 -3.81
N ARG A 158 -5.99 -6.93 -2.77
CA ARG A 158 -4.87 -7.88 -2.96
C ARG A 158 -5.38 -9.26 -3.30
N THR A 159 -4.58 -10.04 -4.01
CA THR A 159 -4.77 -11.49 -4.07
C THR A 159 -4.77 -12.10 -2.67
N GLY A 160 -5.79 -12.90 -2.35
CA GLY A 160 -6.04 -13.40 -0.99
C GLY A 160 -6.73 -12.39 -0.06
N GLY A 161 -6.94 -11.15 -0.51
CA GLY A 161 -7.69 -10.11 0.19
C GLY A 161 -7.27 -9.92 1.64
N PHE A 162 -8.26 -9.81 2.52
CA PHE A 162 -8.02 -9.65 3.95
C PHE A 162 -7.44 -10.92 4.62
N ASP A 163 -7.67 -12.11 4.04
CA ASP A 163 -7.09 -13.35 4.56
C ASP A 163 -5.58 -13.43 4.29
N GLY A 164 -5.12 -12.85 3.17
CA GLY A 164 -3.68 -12.64 2.92
C GLY A 164 -3.02 -11.78 3.99
N PHE A 165 -3.69 -10.71 4.43
CA PHE A 165 -3.23 -9.92 5.57
C PHE A 165 -3.22 -10.73 6.88
N LYS A 166 -4.22 -11.56 7.13
CA LYS A 166 -4.22 -12.46 8.30
C LYS A 166 -3.04 -13.44 8.30
N LYS A 167 -2.66 -13.99 7.14
CA LYS A 167 -1.44 -14.81 7.00
C LYS A 167 -0.17 -14.02 7.36
N MET A 168 -0.09 -12.74 6.96
CA MET A 168 1.01 -11.86 7.36
C MET A 168 1.09 -11.67 8.89
N VAL A 169 -0.06 -11.55 9.56
CA VAL A 169 -0.13 -11.50 11.04
C VAL A 169 0.35 -12.81 11.68
N GLU A 170 -0.02 -13.96 11.10
CA GLU A 170 0.45 -15.26 11.59
C GLU A 170 1.96 -15.41 11.51
N GLY A 171 2.55 -15.04 10.36
CA GLY A 171 3.98 -15.09 10.11
C GLY A 171 4.81 -14.02 10.83
N SER A 172 4.18 -12.98 11.38
CA SER A 172 4.87 -11.95 12.15
C SER A 172 5.37 -12.51 13.50
N THR A 173 6.67 -12.43 13.77
CA THR A 173 7.29 -12.93 15.01
C THR A 173 7.38 -11.84 16.10
N ASN A 174 7.24 -12.24 17.36
CA ASN A 174 7.47 -11.38 18.54
C ASN A 174 8.97 -11.29 18.88
N THR A 175 9.81 -10.96 17.89
CA THR A 175 11.25 -10.77 18.11
C THR A 175 11.59 -9.30 17.93
N GLY A 176 11.86 -8.62 19.05
CA GLY A 176 12.50 -7.31 19.08
C GLY A 176 13.89 -7.40 18.47
N GLY A 177 13.96 -7.23 17.17
CA GLY A 177 15.16 -7.36 16.37
C GLY A 177 14.87 -6.88 14.96
N ASN A 178 15.77 -6.05 14.44
CA ASN A 178 15.65 -5.34 13.18
C ASN A 178 15.51 -6.30 11.99
N THR A 179 14.28 -6.75 11.68
CA THR A 179 13.96 -7.51 10.46
C THR A 179 12.64 -7.00 9.86
N ILE A 180 12.75 -6.49 8.64
CA ILE A 180 11.60 -6.13 7.79
C ILE A 180 11.12 -7.45 7.17
N ALA A 181 9.95 -7.90 7.63
CA ALA A 181 9.25 -9.06 7.08
C ALA A 181 8.45 -8.63 5.84
N PRO A 182 8.48 -9.38 4.73
CA PRO A 182 7.76 -9.03 3.50
C PRO A 182 6.35 -9.65 3.44
N PRO A 183 5.50 -9.20 2.51
CA PRO A 183 4.16 -9.76 2.31
C PRO A 183 4.25 -11.16 1.72
N THR A 184 3.47 -12.09 2.29
CA THR A 184 3.23 -13.42 1.74
C THR A 184 2.16 -13.36 0.66
N SER A 185 2.44 -13.87 -0.54
CA SER A 185 1.38 -14.24 -1.48
C SER A 185 1.59 -15.66 -2.00
N GLU A 186 0.65 -16.55 -1.70
CA GLU A 186 0.41 -17.73 -2.52
C GLU A 186 -0.50 -17.32 -3.68
N ASN A 187 -0.09 -17.72 -4.89
CA ASN A 187 -0.86 -17.73 -6.13
C ASN A 187 -1.16 -16.38 -6.79
N GLY A 188 -0.13 -15.78 -7.41
CA GLY A 188 -0.25 -15.18 -8.74
C GLY A 188 -0.86 -13.77 -8.84
N LYS A 189 0.01 -12.82 -9.23
CA LYS A 189 -0.28 -11.62 -10.03
C LYS A 189 -1.40 -10.70 -9.51
N ASP A 190 -1.19 -10.03 -8.38
CA ASP A 190 -1.66 -8.64 -8.29
C ASP A 190 -0.85 -7.82 -7.28
N ALA A 191 -0.40 -6.67 -7.75
CA ALA A 191 0.63 -5.86 -7.13
C ALA A 191 0.19 -4.40 -7.11
N GLY A 192 -0.05 -3.88 -5.90
CA GLY A 192 -0.51 -2.53 -5.64
C GLY A 192 0.28 -1.42 -6.36
N THR A 193 -0.32 -0.25 -6.39
CA THR A 193 -0.07 0.93 -7.24
C THR A 193 1.27 1.68 -7.07
N GLN A 194 2.39 1.04 -6.68
CA GLN A 194 3.72 1.67 -6.49
C GLN A 194 4.88 0.88 -7.13
N GLY A 195 5.98 1.56 -7.51
CA GLY A 195 7.17 0.96 -8.14
C GLY A 195 6.98 0.41 -9.57
N LEU A 196 8.00 -0.31 -10.08
CA LEU A 196 8.05 -1.01 -11.37
C LEU A 196 7.31 -2.36 -11.35
N GLY A 197 6.81 -2.82 -10.20
CA GLY A 197 6.13 -4.11 -10.03
C GLY A 197 6.51 -4.78 -8.71
N ILE A 198 6.18 -6.06 -8.57
CA ILE A 198 6.53 -6.87 -7.39
C ILE A 198 7.43 -8.04 -7.77
N ALA A 199 8.59 -8.14 -7.11
CA ALA A 199 9.42 -9.34 -7.11
C ALA A 199 8.88 -10.30 -6.03
N TYR A 200 8.31 -11.42 -6.46
CA TYR A 200 7.99 -12.56 -5.61
C TYR A 200 9.21 -13.45 -5.51
N ILE A 201 9.61 -13.80 -4.29
CA ILE A 201 10.72 -14.68 -4.03
C ILE A 201 10.17 -16.10 -3.97
N ASP A 202 10.55 -16.93 -4.95
CA ASP A 202 10.06 -18.31 -5.09
C ASP A 202 11.06 -19.33 -4.53
N GLY A 203 12.36 -19.02 -4.59
CA GLY A 203 13.44 -19.85 -4.08
C GLY A 203 13.89 -19.50 -2.65
N SER A 204 14.81 -20.30 -2.11
CA SER A 204 15.35 -20.14 -0.75
C SER A 204 16.83 -19.75 -0.75
N ASN A 205 17.30 -19.09 0.31
CA ASN A 205 18.70 -18.69 0.51
C ASN A 205 19.29 -17.73 -0.55
N ILE A 206 18.45 -16.87 -1.14
CA ILE A 206 18.84 -15.91 -2.19
C ILE A 206 19.53 -14.70 -1.56
N ASN A 207 20.61 -14.20 -2.16
CA ASN A 207 21.36 -13.07 -1.60
C ASN A 207 20.66 -11.73 -1.88
N LEU A 208 20.26 -11.03 -0.82
CA LEU A 208 20.00 -9.60 -0.87
C LEU A 208 21.30 -8.86 -0.58
N ARG A 209 21.68 -7.92 -1.44
CA ARG A 209 22.97 -7.22 -1.38
C ARG A 209 22.79 -5.71 -1.24
N ASN A 210 23.85 -5.04 -0.78
CA ASN A 210 23.87 -3.58 -0.64
C ASN A 210 24.18 -2.82 -1.96
N ALA A 211 24.38 -3.55 -3.05
CA ALA A 211 24.69 -3.00 -4.37
C ALA A 211 24.28 -4.01 -5.46
N PRO A 212 24.00 -3.55 -6.70
CA PRO A 212 23.67 -4.41 -7.83
C PRO A 212 24.92 -5.08 -8.40
N SER A 213 25.57 -5.92 -7.60
CA SER A 213 26.82 -6.60 -7.94
C SER A 213 27.01 -7.87 -7.10
N THR A 214 27.56 -8.92 -7.71
CA THR A 214 27.93 -10.15 -7.00
C THR A 214 29.05 -9.94 -5.98
N SER A 215 29.82 -8.84 -6.12
CA SER A 215 30.82 -8.38 -5.16
C SER A 215 30.24 -7.53 -4.02
N GLY A 216 28.99 -7.08 -4.13
CA GLY A 216 28.31 -6.32 -3.07
C GLY A 216 28.13 -7.16 -1.80
N SER A 217 28.19 -6.55 -0.63
CA SER A 217 28.02 -7.25 0.65
C SER A 217 26.62 -7.86 0.74
N VAL A 218 26.53 -9.10 1.20
CA VAL A 218 25.23 -9.76 1.47
C VAL A 218 24.65 -9.15 2.74
N LEU A 219 23.51 -8.48 2.61
CA LEU A 219 22.75 -7.91 3.71
C LEU A 219 22.00 -9.01 4.47
N ARG A 220 21.28 -9.87 3.72
CA ARG A 220 20.62 -11.07 4.26
C ARG A 220 20.23 -12.06 3.16
N LYS A 221 19.68 -13.20 3.59
CA LYS A 221 19.04 -14.17 2.72
C LYS A 221 17.55 -13.88 2.55
N LEU A 222 17.05 -13.97 1.32
CA LEU A 222 15.63 -14.00 0.99
C LEU A 222 15.20 -15.45 0.79
N ASN A 223 13.97 -15.77 1.17
CA ASN A 223 13.39 -17.10 1.09
C ASN A 223 12.02 -17.08 0.43
N SER A 224 11.58 -18.29 0.05
CA SER A 224 10.31 -18.50 -0.63
C SER A 224 9.15 -17.92 0.18
N GLY A 225 8.24 -17.23 -0.51
CA GLY A 225 7.07 -16.57 0.09
C GLY A 225 7.29 -15.11 0.46
N GLU A 226 8.51 -14.58 0.35
CA GLU A 226 8.78 -13.14 0.46
C GLU A 226 8.35 -12.40 -0.82
N SER A 227 7.93 -11.14 -0.74
CA SER A 227 7.68 -10.31 -1.93
C SER A 227 8.04 -8.84 -1.71
N TYR A 228 8.41 -8.14 -2.77
CA TYR A 228 8.94 -6.78 -2.67
C TYR A 228 8.53 -5.90 -3.84
N ILE A 229 8.22 -4.63 -3.57
CA ILE A 229 8.15 -3.63 -4.63
C ILE A 229 9.54 -3.47 -5.23
N VAL A 230 9.62 -3.57 -6.56
CA VAL A 230 10.83 -3.24 -7.31
C VAL A 230 10.79 -1.76 -7.67
N TRP A 231 11.77 -0.99 -7.24
CA TRP A 231 11.84 0.46 -7.48
C TRP A 231 12.63 0.81 -8.74
N SER A 232 13.62 -0.01 -9.10
CA SER A 232 14.45 0.16 -10.29
C SER A 232 15.13 -1.15 -10.69
N GLU A 233 15.54 -1.26 -11.95
CA GLU A 233 16.37 -2.35 -12.46
C GLU A 233 17.76 -1.82 -12.85
N LYS A 234 18.81 -2.63 -12.65
CA LYS A 234 20.15 -2.33 -13.15
C LYS A 234 20.90 -3.63 -13.45
N ASP A 235 21.25 -3.87 -14.72
CA ASP A 235 22.06 -5.01 -15.15
C ASP A 235 21.58 -6.37 -14.61
N GLY A 236 20.26 -6.60 -14.64
CA GLY A 236 19.61 -7.82 -14.11
C GLY A 236 19.35 -7.81 -12.61
N TRP A 237 19.72 -6.76 -11.88
CA TRP A 237 19.40 -6.59 -10.46
C TRP A 237 18.11 -5.79 -10.26
N LEU A 238 17.32 -6.20 -9.28
CA LEU A 238 16.08 -5.55 -8.85
C LEU A 238 16.34 -4.80 -7.54
N ASN A 239 16.04 -3.50 -7.49
CA ASN A 239 16.11 -2.70 -6.28
C ASN A 239 14.84 -2.86 -5.45
N LEU A 240 14.97 -3.32 -4.20
CA LEU A 240 13.86 -3.57 -3.28
C LEU A 240 13.64 -2.42 -2.28
N GLY A 241 14.36 -1.31 -2.46
CA GLY A 241 14.28 -0.09 -1.66
C GLY A 241 15.61 0.30 -1.01
N GLY A 242 16.01 1.57 -1.12
CA GLY A 242 17.31 2.06 -0.64
C GLY A 242 18.47 1.35 -1.34
N ASP A 243 19.45 0.88 -0.57
CA ASP A 243 20.62 0.17 -1.10
C ASP A 243 20.40 -1.34 -1.27
N GLN A 244 19.16 -1.84 -1.24
CA GLN A 244 18.87 -3.27 -1.26
C GLN A 244 18.64 -3.79 -2.69
N TRP A 245 19.48 -4.71 -3.13
CA TRP A 245 19.46 -5.27 -4.48
C TRP A 245 19.46 -6.79 -4.46
N VAL A 246 18.60 -7.39 -5.28
CA VAL A 246 18.58 -8.84 -5.52
C VAL A 246 18.79 -9.12 -7.01
N TYR A 247 19.51 -10.18 -7.35
CA TYR A 247 19.66 -10.57 -8.75
C TYR A 247 18.36 -11.23 -9.24
N GLY A 248 17.74 -10.66 -10.28
CA GLY A 248 16.41 -11.03 -10.77
C GLY A 248 16.42 -12.26 -11.65
N ASP A 249 16.83 -13.41 -11.11
CA ASP A 249 16.83 -14.69 -11.83
C ASP A 249 15.44 -15.35 -11.80
N PRO A 250 14.85 -15.65 -12.97
CA PRO A 250 13.52 -16.28 -13.04
C PRO A 250 13.42 -17.67 -12.41
N SER A 251 14.54 -18.36 -12.14
CA SER A 251 14.54 -19.67 -11.48
C SER A 251 14.17 -19.59 -9.99
N TYR A 252 14.28 -18.41 -9.38
CA TYR A 252 14.00 -18.22 -7.96
C TYR A 252 13.28 -16.91 -7.62
N ILE A 253 13.03 -16.04 -8.59
CA ILE A 253 12.23 -14.82 -8.45
C ILE A 253 11.26 -14.66 -9.62
N THR A 254 9.97 -14.57 -9.32
CA THR A 254 8.94 -14.11 -10.26
C THR A 254 8.80 -12.59 -10.14
N PHE A 255 9.26 -11.84 -11.13
CA PHE A 255 9.03 -10.39 -11.18
C PHE A 255 7.74 -10.05 -11.94
N ALA A 256 6.66 -9.79 -11.20
CA ALA A 256 5.42 -9.25 -11.75
C ALA A 256 5.58 -7.76 -11.99
N ARG A 257 6.12 -7.42 -13.16
CA ARG A 257 6.23 -6.04 -13.62
C ARG A 257 4.86 -5.38 -13.66
N ARG A 258 4.79 -4.16 -13.15
CA ARG A 258 3.63 -3.29 -13.25
C ARG A 258 3.51 -2.85 -14.70
N ASN A 259 2.35 -3.11 -15.31
CA ASN A 259 1.97 -2.46 -16.55
C ASN A 259 1.59 -1.00 -16.24
N THR A 260 2.57 -0.09 -16.31
CA THR A 260 2.34 1.37 -16.26
C THR A 260 1.95 1.95 -17.62
N GLY A 261 1.80 1.10 -18.65
CA GLY A 261 1.40 1.53 -19.98
C GLY A 261 0.00 2.10 -19.99
N ASN A 262 -0.25 3.04 -20.90
CA ASN A 262 -1.60 3.54 -21.14
C ASN A 262 -2.48 2.53 -21.91
N ALA A 263 -2.00 1.31 -22.16
CA ALA A 263 -2.76 0.25 -22.81
C ALA A 263 -4.10 -0.03 -22.11
N GLY A 264 -5.18 -0.07 -22.88
CA GLY A 264 -6.57 -0.18 -22.43
C GLY A 264 -7.27 1.16 -22.17
N LYS A 265 -6.53 2.27 -22.03
CA LYS A 265 -7.09 3.62 -21.85
C LYS A 265 -7.40 4.29 -23.18
N LEU A 266 -8.12 5.41 -23.13
CA LEU A 266 -8.42 6.22 -24.29
C LEU A 266 -7.41 7.36 -24.44
N VAL A 267 -6.72 7.42 -25.58
CA VAL A 267 -6.05 8.65 -26.02
C VAL A 267 -7.09 9.55 -26.67
N VAL A 268 -7.21 10.79 -26.17
CA VAL A 268 -8.18 11.81 -26.63
C VAL A 268 -7.45 12.97 -27.26
N VAL A 269 -7.82 13.34 -28.48
CA VAL A 269 -7.21 14.45 -29.24
C VAL A 269 -7.61 15.81 -28.64
N LYS A 270 -6.63 16.69 -28.38
CA LYS A 270 -6.86 18.02 -27.78
C LYS A 270 -6.85 19.18 -28.78
N VAL A 271 -6.25 18.96 -29.95
CA VAL A 271 -6.07 19.97 -31.01
C VAL A 271 -7.04 19.74 -32.17
N ASP A 272 -7.34 20.79 -32.93
CA ASP A 272 -8.37 20.75 -33.98
C ASP A 272 -8.07 19.74 -35.09
N GLU A 273 -6.79 19.50 -35.36
CA GLU A 273 -6.33 18.50 -36.31
C GLU A 273 -4.98 17.90 -35.88
N LEU A 274 -4.86 16.58 -35.94
CA LEU A 274 -3.65 15.84 -35.54
C LEU A 274 -3.36 14.67 -36.48
N TRP A 275 -2.12 14.53 -36.93
CA TRP A 275 -1.69 13.39 -37.75
C TRP A 275 -1.65 12.08 -36.96
N VAL A 276 -2.13 11.01 -37.60
CA VAL A 276 -1.90 9.61 -37.22
C VAL A 276 -1.08 8.90 -38.29
N TYR A 277 -0.45 7.79 -37.91
CA TYR A 277 0.61 7.14 -38.69
C TYR A 277 0.31 5.65 -38.93
N SER A 278 0.65 5.12 -40.10
CA SER A 278 0.36 3.71 -40.44
C SER A 278 1.29 2.73 -39.70
N SER A 279 2.49 3.19 -39.34
CA SER A 279 3.50 2.46 -38.56
C SER A 279 4.09 3.32 -37.45
N ALA A 280 4.96 2.74 -36.61
CA ALA A 280 5.67 3.45 -35.53
C ALA A 280 6.84 4.29 -36.08
N ASP A 281 6.55 5.16 -37.05
CA ASP A 281 7.49 6.08 -37.72
C ASP A 281 6.81 7.44 -37.92
N TRP A 282 7.47 8.51 -37.49
CA TRP A 282 6.98 9.89 -37.62
C TRP A 282 6.88 10.38 -39.07
N ASN A 283 7.44 9.66 -40.03
CA ASN A 283 7.35 9.98 -41.46
C ASN A 283 6.18 9.28 -42.16
N ASP A 284 5.61 8.24 -41.56
CA ASP A 284 4.58 7.38 -42.19
C ASP A 284 3.16 7.89 -41.89
N LYS A 285 2.89 9.14 -42.29
CA LYS A 285 1.60 9.82 -42.07
C LYS A 285 0.49 9.15 -42.89
N GLU A 286 -0.59 8.74 -42.23
CA GLU A 286 -1.75 8.11 -42.88
C GLU A 286 -2.86 9.14 -43.17
N LYS A 287 -3.37 9.76 -42.10
CA LYS A 287 -4.50 10.69 -42.13
C LYS A 287 -4.50 11.57 -40.89
N THR A 288 -5.46 12.48 -40.82
CA THR A 288 -5.67 13.33 -39.64
C THR A 288 -6.92 12.94 -38.86
N VAL A 289 -6.88 13.15 -37.55
CA VAL A 289 -7.99 13.02 -36.60
C VAL A 289 -8.32 14.39 -35.99
N LYS A 290 -9.51 14.55 -35.44
CA LYS A 290 -10.08 15.82 -34.96
C LYS A 290 -10.18 15.87 -33.43
N LYS A 291 -10.25 17.09 -32.89
CA LYS A 291 -10.41 17.35 -31.46
C LYS A 291 -11.59 16.58 -30.86
N GLY A 292 -11.36 15.94 -29.71
CA GLY A 292 -12.35 15.17 -28.99
C GLY A 292 -12.48 13.72 -29.42
N GLU A 293 -11.95 13.33 -30.59
CA GLU A 293 -11.87 11.92 -30.98
C GLU A 293 -10.99 11.13 -30.00
N ALA A 294 -11.41 9.91 -29.71
CA ALA A 294 -10.81 9.06 -28.70
C ALA A 294 -10.54 7.65 -29.23
N PHE A 295 -9.38 7.10 -28.92
CA PHE A 295 -8.96 5.79 -29.42
C PHE A 295 -8.39 4.95 -28.30
N THR A 296 -8.71 3.65 -28.30
CA THR A 296 -8.11 2.72 -27.34
C THR A 296 -6.63 2.56 -27.64
N ILE A 297 -5.81 2.83 -26.64
CA ILE A 297 -4.38 2.57 -26.66
C ILE A 297 -4.20 1.07 -26.50
N VAL A 298 -3.51 0.46 -27.44
CA VAL A 298 -3.15 -0.96 -27.43
C VAL A 298 -1.75 -1.13 -26.85
N ASP A 299 -0.85 -0.20 -27.13
CA ASP A 299 0.54 -0.25 -26.67
C ASP A 299 1.18 1.15 -26.63
N GLU A 300 2.32 1.30 -25.95
CA GLU A 300 3.12 2.52 -25.88
C GLU A 300 4.55 2.24 -26.35
N LEU A 301 5.05 3.08 -27.26
CA LEU A 301 6.32 2.87 -27.96
C LEU A 301 7.20 4.10 -27.85
N MET A 302 8.52 3.91 -27.80
CA MET A 302 9.50 4.99 -27.96
C MET A 302 9.99 5.00 -29.41
N VAL A 303 9.74 6.09 -30.13
CA VAL A 303 10.13 6.29 -31.53
C VAL A 303 10.98 7.55 -31.64
N ASN A 304 12.25 7.39 -31.99
CA ASN A 304 13.23 8.49 -32.12
C ASN A 304 13.24 9.45 -30.92
N GLY A 305 13.26 8.90 -29.70
CA GLY A 305 13.36 9.67 -28.45
C GLY A 305 12.04 10.28 -27.96
N SER A 306 10.92 10.07 -28.68
CA SER A 306 9.59 10.52 -28.27
C SER A 306 8.60 9.37 -28.18
N LYS A 307 7.61 9.48 -27.29
CA LYS A 307 6.58 8.44 -27.10
C LYS A 307 5.48 8.51 -28.17
N MET A 308 5.02 7.33 -28.61
CA MET A 308 3.83 7.12 -29.43
C MET A 308 2.90 6.11 -28.75
N TYR A 309 1.59 6.26 -28.98
CA TYR A 309 0.61 5.22 -28.69
C TYR A 309 0.30 4.43 -29.95
N LYS A 310 0.27 3.10 -29.84
CA LYS A 310 -0.33 2.22 -30.83
C LYS A 310 -1.82 2.14 -30.56
N CYS A 311 -2.65 2.43 -31.54
CA CYS A 311 -4.08 2.18 -31.53
C CYS A 311 -4.40 1.00 -32.46
N LYS A 312 -5.68 0.58 -32.51
CA LYS A 312 -6.09 -0.61 -33.28
C LYS A 312 -5.65 -0.59 -34.76
N TYR A 313 -5.64 0.58 -35.39
CA TYR A 313 -5.39 0.71 -36.84
C TYR A 313 -4.26 1.66 -37.21
N PHE A 314 -3.73 2.45 -36.27
CA PHE A 314 -2.73 3.47 -36.53
C PHE A 314 -1.95 3.78 -35.25
N TYR A 315 -0.95 4.64 -35.37
CA TYR A 315 -0.14 5.17 -34.28
C TYR A 315 -0.40 6.68 -34.13
N ILE A 316 -0.28 7.19 -32.91
CA ILE A 316 -0.53 8.61 -32.60
C ILE A 316 0.49 9.10 -31.57
N THR A 317 0.82 10.39 -31.58
CA THR A 317 1.74 10.96 -30.58
C THR A 317 1.22 10.75 -29.16
N ALA A 318 2.13 10.47 -28.22
CA ALA A 318 1.81 10.42 -26.80
C ALA A 318 2.06 11.77 -26.09
N SER A 319 2.41 12.83 -26.84
CA SER A 319 2.72 14.13 -26.26
C SER A 319 1.49 14.77 -25.61
N PRO A 320 1.60 15.21 -24.33
CA PRO A 320 0.49 15.80 -23.59
C PRO A 320 0.02 17.13 -24.18
N SER A 321 0.81 17.77 -25.04
CA SER A 321 0.43 18.99 -25.75
C SER A 321 -0.65 18.74 -26.82
N PHE A 322 -0.70 17.53 -27.39
CA PHE A 322 -1.61 17.21 -28.50
C PHE A 322 -2.72 16.24 -28.08
N VAL A 323 -2.46 15.40 -27.09
CA VAL A 323 -3.41 14.39 -26.62
C VAL A 323 -3.51 14.32 -25.10
N GLY A 324 -4.62 13.80 -24.58
CA GLY A 324 -4.80 13.44 -23.17
C GLY A 324 -5.11 11.95 -23.05
N VAL A 325 -4.83 11.35 -21.91
CA VAL A 325 -5.22 9.96 -21.63
C VAL A 325 -6.34 9.97 -20.58
N LYS A 326 -7.41 9.21 -20.84
CA LYS A 326 -8.52 8.95 -19.93
C LYS A 326 -8.62 7.46 -19.66
#